data_AF-A0A534Y7S5-F1
#
_entry.id   AF-A0A534Y7S5-F1
#
_cell.length_a   1.000
_cell.length_b   1.000
_cell.length_c   1.000
_cell.angle_alpha   90.00
_cell.angle_beta   90.00
_cell.angle_gamma   90.00
#
_symmetry.space_group_name_H-M   'P 1'
#
loop_
_entity.id
_entity.type
_entity.pdbx_description
1 polymer ?
#
loop_
_entity_poly.entity_id
_entity_poly.type
_entity_poly.pdbx_seq_one_letter_code
_entity_poly.pdbx_strand_id
1 'polypeptide(L)'
;MGLRERVEQARRAHPFFRLGVPIFCAVYLVAVKAVGGLGPEHIALVVIVLGFAFWSDRSRKLARIAYAFLLWALVYDSMRWYADYIRSPVIHLREPYSFDLRFFGIHTPRGDLTPNEYLQIHTSKVLDLLCGLAYTPFFFIGESVVLALYLFFKGQTRLAERFAWVFVWSNFIGFSLYYIYPAAPPWYVAAHGFVADLSVHASPAGALRFDKLVGLPIMQGFYGKSADVFGAIPSLHVVYPMLALIYGFRLPRFRIVAVAYFVLVCFSAVYLDHHYLIDLFVGWVDALLVMAVFRMLFGPVETAAETSPQPEPDRVPA
;
A
#
# COMPACT_ATOMS: atom_id res chain seq x y z
N MET A 1 -5.48 20.04 30.57
CA MET A 1 -6.81 19.47 30.30
C MET A 1 -7.16 18.53 31.45
N GLY A 2 -8.20 18.86 32.22
CA GLY A 2 -8.59 18.10 33.42
C GLY A 2 -9.32 16.79 33.09
N LEU A 3 -9.41 15.86 34.04
CA LEU A 3 -10.10 14.57 33.87
C LEU A 3 -11.58 14.74 33.49
N ARG A 4 -12.28 15.72 34.09
CA ARG A 4 -13.67 16.06 33.74
C ARG A 4 -13.83 16.49 32.28
N GLU A 5 -12.91 17.32 31.81
CA GLU A 5 -12.89 17.85 30.44
C GLU A 5 -12.71 16.73 29.42
N ARG A 6 -11.85 15.75 29.71
CA ARG A 6 -11.68 14.54 28.90
C ARG A 6 -12.94 13.67 28.86
N VAL A 7 -13.62 13.50 29.98
CA VAL A 7 -14.87 12.72 30.07
C VAL A 7 -15.99 13.38 29.27
N GLU A 8 -16.13 14.71 29.34
CA GLU A 8 -17.09 15.45 28.53
C GLU A 8 -16.75 15.38 27.04
N GLN A 9 -15.47 15.51 26.68
CA GLN A 9 -15.01 15.37 25.31
C GLN A 9 -15.27 13.97 24.75
N ALA A 10 -15.13 12.92 25.57
CA ALA A 10 -15.47 11.55 25.20
C ALA A 10 -16.99 11.38 25.01
N ARG A 11 -17.82 11.97 25.88
CA ARG A 11 -19.30 11.93 25.76
C ARG A 11 -19.82 12.64 24.51
N ARG A 12 -19.16 13.73 24.09
CA ARG A 12 -19.51 14.49 22.87
C ARG A 12 -18.95 13.86 21.58
N ALA A 13 -18.13 12.81 21.67
CA ALA A 13 -17.54 12.18 20.51
C ALA A 13 -18.61 11.53 19.61
N HIS A 14 -18.35 11.49 18.30
CA HIS A 14 -19.24 10.83 17.35
C HIS A 14 -19.52 9.36 17.76
N PRO A 15 -20.74 8.81 17.58
CA PRO A 15 -21.09 7.45 17.96
C PRO A 15 -20.11 6.38 17.43
N PHE A 16 -19.53 6.61 16.25
CA PHE A 16 -18.47 5.77 15.70
C PHE A 16 -17.30 5.56 16.68
N PHE A 17 -16.79 6.60 17.34
CA PHE A 17 -15.68 6.46 18.30
C PHE A 17 -16.14 5.95 19.67
N ARG A 18 -17.38 6.26 20.08
CA ARG A 18 -17.91 5.83 21.38
C ARG A 18 -18.32 4.37 21.41
N LEU A 19 -18.87 3.86 20.31
CA LEU A 19 -19.47 2.53 20.22
C LEU A 19 -18.80 1.69 19.13
N GLY A 20 -18.66 2.24 17.92
CA GLY A 20 -18.10 1.51 16.77
C GLY A 20 -16.67 1.02 17.00
N VAL A 21 -15.76 1.89 17.44
CA VAL A 21 -14.36 1.53 17.70
C VAL A 21 -14.24 0.47 18.82
N PRO A 22 -14.89 0.62 20.00
CA PRO A 22 -14.90 -0.45 21.00
C PRO A 22 -15.48 -1.78 20.51
N ILE A 23 -16.58 -1.75 19.75
CA ILE A 23 -17.18 -2.96 19.18
C ILE A 23 -16.20 -3.62 18.22
N PHE A 24 -15.58 -2.86 17.31
CA PHE A 24 -14.60 -3.38 16.37
C PHE A 24 -13.40 -4.01 17.10
N CYS A 25 -12.85 -3.34 18.11
CA CYS A 25 -11.76 -3.89 18.92
C CYS A 25 -12.18 -5.19 19.64
N ALA A 26 -13.40 -5.25 20.18
CA ALA A 26 -13.91 -6.45 20.82
C ALA A 26 -14.07 -7.62 19.83
N VAL A 27 -14.68 -7.36 18.67
CA VAL A 27 -14.83 -8.34 17.58
C VAL A 27 -13.45 -8.83 17.11
N TYR A 28 -12.50 -7.92 16.90
CA TYR A 28 -11.14 -8.25 16.51
C TYR A 28 -10.44 -9.18 17.51
N LEU A 29 -10.48 -8.87 18.81
CA LEU A 29 -9.87 -9.73 19.82
C LEU A 29 -10.54 -11.10 19.91
N VAL A 30 -11.86 -11.17 19.77
CA VAL A 30 -12.60 -12.43 19.74
C VAL A 30 -12.20 -13.25 18.52
N ALA A 31 -12.11 -12.65 17.34
CA ALA A 31 -11.71 -13.32 16.11
C ALA A 31 -10.27 -13.85 16.20
N VAL A 32 -9.32 -13.02 16.62
CA VAL A 32 -7.91 -13.41 16.79
C VAL A 32 -7.75 -14.51 17.84
N LYS A 33 -8.52 -14.45 18.94
CA LYS A 33 -8.55 -15.51 19.95
C LYS A 33 -9.12 -16.82 19.41
N ALA A 34 -10.19 -16.75 18.61
CA ALA A 34 -10.83 -17.93 18.04
C ALA A 34 -9.91 -18.71 17.10
N VAL A 35 -9.01 -18.02 16.40
CA VAL A 35 -7.98 -18.63 15.54
C VAL A 35 -6.68 -18.99 16.29
N GLY A 36 -6.66 -18.85 17.62
CA GLY A 36 -5.52 -19.21 18.47
C GLY A 36 -4.32 -18.24 18.40
N GLY A 37 -4.47 -17.09 17.74
CA GLY A 37 -3.39 -16.13 17.47
C GLY A 37 -3.27 -15.00 18.48
N LEU A 38 -3.97 -15.05 19.62
CA LEU A 38 -4.00 -13.92 20.57
C LEU A 38 -2.67 -13.76 21.31
N GLY A 39 -1.85 -12.83 20.86
CA GLY A 39 -0.62 -12.36 21.51
C GLY A 39 -0.71 -10.95 22.14
N PRO A 40 0.30 -10.56 22.95
CA PRO A 40 0.40 -9.23 23.59
C PRO A 40 0.30 -8.05 22.62
N GLU A 41 0.79 -8.21 21.39
CA GLU A 41 0.77 -7.22 20.31
C GLU A 41 -0.66 -6.82 19.91
N HIS A 42 -1.60 -7.78 19.91
CA HIS A 42 -3.00 -7.52 19.59
C HIS A 42 -3.69 -6.72 20.69
N ILE A 43 -3.36 -7.01 21.95
CA ILE A 43 -3.86 -6.27 23.11
C ILE A 43 -3.28 -4.85 23.10
N ALA A 44 -1.97 -4.71 22.86
CA ALA A 44 -1.30 -3.43 22.76
C ALA A 44 -1.92 -2.57 21.64
N LEU A 45 -2.19 -3.16 20.47
CA LEU A 45 -2.86 -2.50 19.35
C LEU A 45 -4.24 -1.97 19.77
N VAL A 46 -5.06 -2.79 20.43
CA VAL A 46 -6.39 -2.37 20.89
C VAL A 46 -6.30 -1.25 21.92
N VAL A 47 -5.38 -1.35 22.89
CA VAL A 47 -5.16 -0.29 23.89
C VAL A 47 -4.77 1.02 23.22
N ILE A 48 -3.87 0.98 22.23
CA ILE A 48 -3.46 2.15 21.46
C ILE A 48 -4.68 2.74 20.73
N VAL A 49 -5.45 1.93 20.00
CA VAL A 49 -6.62 2.38 19.23
C VAL A 49 -7.68 3.03 20.14
N LEU A 50 -8.00 2.39 21.27
CA LEU A 50 -8.94 2.94 22.25
C LEU A 50 -8.38 4.23 22.89
N GLY A 51 -7.09 4.26 23.21
CA GLY A 51 -6.39 5.44 23.68
C GLY A 51 -6.58 6.62 22.73
N PHE A 52 -6.31 6.43 21.44
CA PHE A 52 -6.51 7.48 20.42
C PHE A 52 -7.98 7.90 20.28
N ALA A 53 -8.94 6.97 20.42
CA ALA A 53 -10.37 7.26 20.31
C ALA A 53 -10.90 8.14 21.46
N PHE A 54 -10.37 7.97 22.67
CA PHE A 54 -10.86 8.67 23.87
C PHE A 54 -9.97 9.84 24.35
N TRP A 55 -8.75 10.00 23.83
CA TRP A 55 -7.81 11.00 24.34
C TRP A 55 -8.17 12.46 24.02
N SER A 56 -8.53 12.76 22.77
CA SER A 56 -8.83 14.13 22.29
C SER A 56 -9.51 14.13 20.91
N ASP A 57 -10.09 15.26 20.49
CA ASP A 57 -10.60 15.43 19.12
C ASP A 57 -9.51 15.30 18.05
N ARG A 58 -8.30 15.79 18.35
CA ARG A 58 -7.16 15.66 17.44
C ARG A 58 -6.74 14.19 17.29
N SER A 59 -6.68 13.44 18.38
CA SER A 59 -6.37 12.01 18.34
C SER A 59 -7.45 11.20 17.64
N ARG A 60 -8.73 11.57 17.78
CA ARG A 60 -9.83 10.97 17.00
C ARG A 60 -9.71 11.19 15.50
N LYS A 61 -9.34 12.41 15.08
CA LYS A 61 -9.11 12.70 13.66
C LYS A 61 -7.95 11.87 13.10
N LEU A 62 -6.86 11.74 13.85
CA LEU A 62 -5.74 10.88 13.51
C LEU A 62 -6.15 9.40 13.49
N ALA A 63 -6.97 8.96 14.44
CA ALA A 63 -7.48 7.60 14.51
C ALA A 63 -8.28 7.21 13.27
N ARG A 64 -9.02 8.13 12.62
CA ARG A 64 -9.72 7.83 11.35
C ARG A 64 -8.75 7.53 10.21
N ILE A 65 -7.66 8.27 10.13
CA ILE A 65 -6.61 8.03 9.13
C ILE A 65 -5.93 6.70 9.43
N ALA A 66 -5.53 6.47 10.68
CA ALA A 66 -4.90 5.22 11.11
C ALA A 66 -5.83 4.01 10.91
N TYR A 67 -7.13 4.18 11.16
CA TYR A 67 -8.14 3.13 10.99
C TYR A 67 -8.18 2.59 9.56
N ALA A 68 -8.05 3.47 8.56
CA ALA A 68 -7.98 3.06 7.16
C ALA A 68 -6.78 2.11 6.92
N PHE A 69 -5.57 2.50 7.37
CA PHE A 69 -4.39 1.64 7.25
C PHE A 69 -4.50 0.34 8.07
N LEU A 70 -5.08 0.39 9.26
CA LEU A 70 -5.30 -0.81 10.07
C LEU A 70 -6.29 -1.78 9.40
N LEU A 71 -7.35 -1.25 8.79
CA LEU A 71 -8.31 -2.05 8.04
C LEU A 71 -7.64 -2.73 6.83
N TRP A 72 -6.80 -1.99 6.09
CA TRP A 72 -5.98 -2.55 5.02
C TRP A 72 -5.09 -3.69 5.52
N ALA A 73 -4.32 -3.47 6.58
CA ALA A 73 -3.39 -4.46 7.13
C ALA A 73 -4.14 -5.72 7.60
N LEU A 74 -5.30 -5.54 8.24
CA LEU A 74 -6.14 -6.65 8.69
C LEU A 74 -6.68 -7.47 7.52
N VAL A 75 -7.22 -6.80 6.50
CA VAL A 75 -7.74 -7.49 5.31
C VAL A 75 -6.61 -8.24 4.60
N TYR A 76 -5.47 -7.61 4.38
CA TYR A 76 -4.31 -8.26 3.76
C TYR A 76 -3.83 -9.48 4.55
N ASP A 77 -3.69 -9.38 5.87
CA ASP A 77 -3.27 -10.52 6.68
C ASP A 77 -4.31 -11.65 6.65
N SER A 78 -5.60 -11.28 6.62
CA SER A 78 -6.70 -12.24 6.59
C SER A 78 -6.77 -13.11 5.34
N MET A 79 -6.23 -12.61 4.22
CA MET A 79 -6.20 -13.32 2.96
C MET A 79 -5.55 -14.70 3.07
N ARG A 80 -4.58 -14.88 3.99
CA ARG A 80 -3.90 -16.16 4.23
C ARG A 80 -4.85 -17.33 4.52
N TRP A 81 -6.04 -17.06 5.05
CA TRP A 81 -6.98 -18.10 5.47
C TRP A 81 -8.02 -18.47 4.41
N TYR A 82 -8.34 -17.56 3.48
CA TYR A 82 -9.41 -17.78 2.51
C TYR A 82 -8.96 -17.68 1.04
N ALA A 83 -7.74 -17.23 0.77
CA ALA A 83 -7.21 -17.02 -0.59
C ALA A 83 -7.46 -18.23 -1.50
N ASP A 84 -7.11 -19.43 -1.03
CA ASP A 84 -7.21 -20.65 -1.84
C ASP A 84 -8.66 -21.07 -2.13
N TYR A 85 -9.62 -20.63 -1.33
CA TYR A 85 -11.04 -20.95 -1.54
C TYR A 85 -11.74 -20.03 -2.53
N ILE A 86 -11.27 -18.77 -2.64
CA ILE A 86 -11.91 -17.75 -3.48
C ILE A 86 -11.15 -17.45 -4.77
N ARG A 87 -9.91 -17.91 -4.89
CA ARG A 87 -9.09 -17.69 -6.09
C ARG A 87 -9.70 -18.43 -7.29
N SER A 88 -9.68 -17.77 -8.44
CA SER A 88 -9.96 -18.41 -9.71
C SER A 88 -9.08 -19.65 -9.92
N PRO A 89 -9.63 -20.77 -10.43
CA PRO A 89 -8.85 -21.98 -10.69
C PRO A 89 -7.89 -21.83 -11.87
N VAL A 90 -8.08 -20.80 -12.71
CA VAL A 90 -7.24 -20.52 -13.88
C VAL A 90 -6.17 -19.52 -13.49
N ILE A 91 -4.93 -19.97 -13.43
CA ILE A 91 -3.76 -19.12 -13.20
C ILE A 91 -3.20 -18.65 -14.55
N HIS A 92 -2.98 -17.35 -14.69
CA HIS A 92 -2.47 -16.72 -15.91
C HIS A 92 -0.95 -16.59 -15.83
N LEU A 93 -0.24 -17.47 -16.54
CA LEU A 93 1.23 -17.48 -16.57
C LEU A 93 1.79 -16.93 -17.88
N ARG A 94 1.14 -17.26 -19.01
CA ARG A 94 1.68 -16.95 -20.35
C ARG A 94 1.26 -15.58 -20.83
N GLU A 95 0.09 -15.13 -20.44
CA GLU A 95 -0.53 -13.88 -20.85
C GLU A 95 0.30 -12.66 -20.43
N PRO A 96 0.66 -12.47 -19.14
CA PRO A 96 1.52 -11.35 -18.75
C PRO A 96 2.91 -11.41 -19.39
N TYR A 97 3.52 -12.60 -19.43
CA TYR A 97 4.81 -12.82 -20.07
C TYR A 97 4.80 -12.44 -21.55
N SER A 98 3.84 -12.96 -22.31
CA SER A 98 3.72 -12.72 -23.75
C SER A 98 3.38 -11.28 -24.08
N PHE A 99 2.62 -10.58 -23.23
CA PHE A 99 2.38 -9.16 -23.36
C PHE A 99 3.69 -8.38 -23.27
N ASP A 100 4.46 -8.61 -22.20
CA ASP A 100 5.73 -7.91 -21.99
C ASP A 100 6.73 -8.21 -23.09
N LEU A 101 6.83 -9.47 -23.53
CA LEU A 101 7.71 -9.85 -24.64
C LEU A 101 7.29 -9.16 -25.94
N ARG A 102 5.99 -9.05 -26.22
CA ARG A 102 5.48 -8.45 -27.45
C ARG A 102 5.68 -6.93 -27.51
N PHE A 103 5.43 -6.23 -26.40
CA PHE A 103 5.41 -4.76 -26.39
C PHE A 103 6.71 -4.14 -25.88
N PHE A 104 7.46 -4.86 -25.05
CA PHE A 104 8.68 -4.39 -24.39
C PHE A 104 9.85 -5.37 -24.52
N GLY A 105 9.73 -6.37 -25.40
CA GLY A 105 10.77 -7.34 -25.66
C GLY A 105 12.08 -6.68 -26.07
N ILE A 106 13.18 -7.17 -25.52
CA ILE A 106 14.53 -6.73 -25.83
C ILE A 106 15.15 -7.78 -26.75
N HIS A 107 15.38 -7.40 -28.00
CA HIS A 107 16.00 -8.26 -29.00
C HIS A 107 17.47 -8.48 -28.66
N THR A 108 17.84 -9.74 -28.39
CA THR A 108 19.23 -10.14 -28.18
C THR A 108 19.65 -11.20 -29.20
N PRO A 109 20.96 -11.42 -29.43
CA PRO A 109 21.43 -12.48 -30.32
C PRO A 109 20.97 -13.91 -29.92
N ARG A 110 20.53 -14.09 -28.67
CA ARG A 110 20.06 -15.37 -28.12
C ARG A 110 18.54 -15.53 -28.17
N GLY A 111 17.82 -14.53 -28.68
CA GLY A 111 16.36 -14.46 -28.70
C GLY A 111 15.84 -13.21 -28.00
N ASP A 112 14.53 -13.05 -28.07
CA ASP A 112 13.82 -11.95 -27.43
C ASP A 112 13.63 -12.27 -25.95
N LEU A 113 13.98 -11.31 -25.09
CA LEU A 113 13.83 -11.42 -23.64
C LEU A 113 12.83 -10.39 -23.16
N THR A 114 12.05 -10.72 -22.14
CA THR A 114 11.29 -9.70 -21.42
C THR A 114 12.24 -8.75 -20.67
N PRO A 115 11.80 -7.53 -20.32
CA PRO A 115 12.63 -6.60 -19.54
C PRO A 115 13.17 -7.20 -18.23
N ASN A 116 12.38 -8.00 -17.50
CA ASN A 116 12.84 -8.64 -16.27
C ASN A 116 13.94 -9.69 -16.55
N GLU A 117 13.79 -10.51 -17.60
CA GLU A 117 14.79 -11.53 -17.98
C GLU A 117 16.11 -10.87 -18.40
N TYR A 118 16.02 -9.80 -19.19
CA TYR A 118 17.19 -9.02 -19.57
C TYR A 118 17.89 -8.42 -18.34
N LEU A 119 17.14 -7.92 -17.36
CA LEU A 119 17.73 -7.35 -16.14
C LEU A 119 18.32 -8.43 -15.21
N GLN A 120 17.80 -9.67 -15.22
CA GLN A 120 18.41 -10.76 -14.46
C GLN A 120 19.81 -11.15 -14.95
N ILE A 121 20.12 -10.89 -16.23
CA ILE A 121 21.48 -11.09 -16.78
C ILE A 121 22.36 -9.82 -16.75
N HIS A 122 21.81 -8.65 -16.38
CA HIS A 122 22.53 -7.37 -16.26
C HIS A 122 22.43 -6.79 -14.86
N THR A 123 22.75 -7.60 -13.85
CA THR A 123 22.72 -7.18 -12.45
C THR A 123 24.01 -6.49 -12.02
N SER A 124 23.94 -5.64 -11.01
CA SER A 124 25.13 -5.06 -10.36
C SER A 124 24.88 -4.82 -8.88
N LYS A 125 25.95 -4.84 -8.07
CA LYS A 125 25.86 -4.60 -6.61
C LYS A 125 25.25 -3.23 -6.28
N VAL A 126 25.49 -2.22 -7.12
CA VAL A 126 24.93 -0.87 -6.94
C VAL A 126 23.42 -0.89 -7.18
N LEU A 127 22.97 -1.52 -8.27
CA LEU A 127 21.54 -1.66 -8.56
C LEU A 127 20.84 -2.55 -7.52
N ASP A 128 21.48 -3.63 -7.08
CA ASP A 128 20.96 -4.50 -6.01
C ASP A 128 20.74 -3.74 -4.71
N LEU A 129 21.69 -2.85 -4.34
CA LEU A 129 21.56 -2.01 -3.16
C LEU A 129 20.44 -0.96 -3.32
N LEU A 130 20.45 -0.21 -4.42
CA LEU A 130 19.48 0.87 -4.65
C LEU A 130 18.05 0.35 -4.82
N CYS A 131 17.88 -0.68 -5.66
CA CYS A 131 16.57 -1.27 -5.92
C CYS A 131 16.08 -2.01 -4.69
N GLY A 132 16.94 -2.79 -4.03
CA GLY A 132 16.56 -3.44 -2.78
C GLY A 132 16.14 -2.44 -1.70
N LEU A 133 16.90 -1.36 -1.51
CA LEU A 133 16.52 -0.34 -0.52
C LEU A 133 15.15 0.29 -0.83
N ALA A 134 14.93 0.68 -2.09
CA ALA A 134 13.65 1.27 -2.50
C ALA A 134 12.48 0.29 -2.42
N TYR A 135 12.74 -1.00 -2.69
CA TYR A 135 11.73 -2.05 -2.63
C TYR A 135 11.55 -2.65 -1.22
N THR A 136 12.17 -2.04 -0.20
CA THR A 136 11.99 -2.48 1.19
C THR A 136 10.61 -2.04 1.71
N PRO A 137 9.85 -2.92 2.39
CA PRO A 137 8.51 -2.61 2.93
C PRO A 137 8.45 -1.34 3.76
N PHE A 138 9.50 -1.08 4.53
CA PHE A 138 9.63 0.13 5.34
C PHE A 138 9.54 1.41 4.50
N PHE A 139 10.06 1.43 3.28
CA PHE A 139 10.04 2.62 2.43
C PHE A 139 8.73 2.76 1.66
N PHE A 140 8.29 1.76 0.90
CA PHE A 140 7.10 1.91 0.05
C PHE A 140 5.77 1.92 0.83
N ILE A 141 5.67 1.24 1.98
CA ILE A 141 4.51 1.39 2.88
C ILE A 141 4.69 2.62 3.77
N GLY A 142 5.90 2.79 4.33
CA GLY A 142 6.18 3.85 5.29
C GLY A 142 6.03 5.25 4.70
N GLU A 143 6.36 5.47 3.42
CA GLU A 143 6.16 6.77 2.77
C GLU A 143 4.70 7.22 2.79
N SER A 144 3.76 6.28 2.62
CA SER A 144 2.32 6.58 2.59
C SER A 144 1.87 6.98 3.99
N VAL A 145 2.31 6.26 5.02
CA VAL A 145 2.04 6.61 6.42
C VAL A 145 2.64 7.98 6.77
N VAL A 146 3.90 8.22 6.39
CA VAL A 146 4.60 9.50 6.64
C VAL A 146 3.90 10.66 5.94
N LEU A 147 3.48 10.50 4.68
CA LEU A 147 2.74 11.54 3.96
C LEU A 147 1.38 11.82 4.63
N ALA A 148 0.64 10.78 5.00
CA ALA A 148 -0.63 10.94 5.70
C ALA A 148 -0.48 11.69 7.02
N LEU A 149 0.56 11.35 7.81
CA LEU A 149 0.91 12.05 9.04
C LEU A 149 1.32 13.50 8.78
N TYR A 150 2.17 13.74 7.77
CA TYR A 150 2.62 15.07 7.38
C TYR A 150 1.43 15.97 7.04
N LEU A 151 0.51 15.50 6.18
CA LEU A 151 -0.70 16.22 5.80
C LEU A 151 -1.59 16.50 7.01
N PHE A 152 -1.75 15.52 7.91
CA PHE A 152 -2.49 15.68 9.14
C PHE A 152 -1.91 16.76 10.05
N PHE A 153 -0.59 16.74 10.31
CA PHE A 153 0.07 17.72 11.16
C PHE A 153 0.11 19.12 10.55
N LYS A 154 0.04 19.24 9.22
CA LYS A 154 -0.13 20.52 8.50
C LYS A 154 -1.57 21.04 8.46
N GLY A 155 -2.51 20.39 9.16
CA GLY A 155 -3.91 20.82 9.22
C GLY A 155 -4.75 20.38 8.02
N GLN A 156 -4.17 19.66 7.05
CA GLN A 156 -4.87 19.16 5.86
C GLN A 156 -5.55 17.81 6.15
N THR A 157 -6.31 17.73 7.25
CA THR A 157 -6.91 16.48 7.74
C THR A 157 -7.82 15.81 6.70
N ARG A 158 -8.62 16.59 5.95
CA ARG A 158 -9.50 16.04 4.90
C ARG A 158 -8.70 15.39 3.76
N LEU A 159 -7.60 16.02 3.34
CA LEU A 159 -6.71 15.46 2.31
C LEU A 159 -6.01 14.19 2.81
N ALA A 160 -5.55 14.18 4.05
CA ALA A 160 -4.92 13.00 4.67
C ALA A 160 -5.90 11.81 4.80
N GLU A 161 -7.13 12.07 5.21
CA GLU A 161 -8.20 11.06 5.30
C GLU A 161 -8.56 10.52 3.91
N ARG A 162 -8.69 11.40 2.91
CA ARG A 162 -8.94 10.97 1.53
C ARG A 162 -7.80 10.14 0.95
N PHE A 163 -6.55 10.57 1.18
CA PHE A 163 -5.37 9.81 0.76
C PHE A 163 -5.39 8.40 1.34
N ALA A 164 -5.63 8.27 2.65
CA ALA A 164 -5.68 6.98 3.32
C ALA A 164 -6.80 6.09 2.77
N TRP A 165 -7.99 6.63 2.51
CA TRP A 165 -9.08 5.85 1.92
C TRP A 165 -8.84 5.46 0.47
N VAL A 166 -8.28 6.34 -0.36
CA VAL A 166 -7.88 5.99 -1.73
C VAL A 166 -6.84 4.89 -1.71
N PHE A 167 -5.84 4.98 -0.84
CA PHE A 167 -4.85 3.91 -0.64
C PHE A 167 -5.51 2.57 -0.31
N VAL A 168 -6.44 2.54 0.65
CA VAL A 168 -7.14 1.32 1.07
C VAL A 168 -7.99 0.74 -0.08
N TRP A 169 -8.74 1.57 -0.79
CA TRP A 169 -9.62 1.10 -1.86
C TRP A 169 -8.85 0.61 -3.08
N SER A 170 -7.74 1.25 -3.46
CA SER A 170 -6.82 0.72 -4.48
C SER A 170 -6.28 -0.66 -4.08
N ASN A 171 -5.91 -0.84 -2.81
CA ASN A 171 -5.50 -2.16 -2.32
C ASN A 171 -6.63 -3.19 -2.41
N PHE A 172 -7.86 -2.84 -2.03
CA PHE A 172 -8.98 -3.78 -2.07
C PHE A 172 -9.35 -4.20 -3.49
N ILE A 173 -9.30 -3.27 -4.44
CA ILE A 173 -9.47 -3.60 -5.85
C ILE A 173 -8.31 -4.47 -6.32
N GLY A 174 -7.07 -4.14 -5.97
CA GLY A 174 -5.90 -4.97 -6.26
C GLY A 174 -6.02 -6.40 -5.73
N PHE A 175 -6.37 -6.57 -4.45
CA PHE A 175 -6.60 -7.88 -3.85
C PHE A 175 -7.74 -8.63 -4.54
N SER A 176 -8.82 -7.94 -4.91
CA SER A 176 -9.91 -8.56 -5.67
C SER A 176 -9.43 -9.07 -7.02
N LEU A 177 -8.59 -8.29 -7.71
CA LEU A 177 -7.99 -8.68 -8.99
C LEU A 177 -7.02 -9.86 -8.85
N TYR A 178 -6.28 -9.98 -7.75
CA TYR A 178 -5.43 -11.15 -7.49
C TYR A 178 -6.23 -12.47 -7.48
N TYR A 179 -7.49 -12.43 -7.06
CA TYR A 179 -8.36 -13.61 -7.05
C TYR A 179 -9.15 -13.80 -8.34
N ILE A 180 -9.58 -12.72 -8.99
CA ILE A 180 -10.32 -12.77 -10.26
C ILE A 180 -9.40 -13.15 -11.42
N TYR A 181 -8.20 -12.59 -11.43
CA TYR A 181 -7.15 -12.77 -12.44
C TYR A 181 -5.81 -13.07 -11.75
N PRO A 182 -5.66 -14.26 -11.15
CA PRO A 182 -4.38 -14.65 -10.55
C PRO A 182 -3.32 -14.77 -11.64
N ALA A 183 -2.29 -13.93 -11.55
CA ALA A 183 -1.22 -13.83 -12.53
C ALA A 183 0.13 -14.20 -11.91
N ALA A 184 0.88 -15.07 -12.57
CA ALA A 184 2.19 -15.48 -12.09
C ALA A 184 3.23 -14.37 -12.27
N PRO A 185 4.02 -14.06 -11.23
CA PRO A 185 5.12 -13.09 -11.35
C PRO A 185 6.29 -13.68 -12.16
N PRO A 186 7.22 -12.83 -12.63
CA PRO A 186 8.30 -13.28 -13.50
C PRO A 186 9.26 -14.28 -12.83
N TRP A 187 9.60 -14.10 -11.56
CA TRP A 187 10.43 -15.05 -10.81
C TRP A 187 9.84 -16.45 -10.77
N TYR A 188 8.51 -16.57 -10.75
CA TYR A 188 7.82 -17.85 -10.72
C TYR A 188 8.02 -18.57 -12.05
N VAL A 189 7.77 -17.86 -13.15
CA VAL A 189 7.95 -18.39 -14.51
C VAL A 189 9.41 -18.78 -14.76
N ALA A 190 10.36 -17.97 -14.28
CA ALA A 190 11.78 -18.26 -14.39
C ALA A 190 12.20 -19.54 -13.64
N ALA A 191 11.62 -19.81 -12.46
CA ALA A 191 11.99 -20.95 -11.62
C ALA A 191 11.19 -22.23 -11.92
N HIS A 192 9.92 -22.10 -12.29
CA HIS A 192 8.97 -23.22 -12.40
C HIS A 192 8.42 -23.40 -13.82
N GLY A 193 8.74 -22.50 -14.76
CA GLY A 193 8.18 -22.49 -16.10
C GLY A 193 6.70 -22.10 -16.13
N PHE A 194 6.01 -22.47 -17.21
CA PHE A 194 4.59 -22.14 -17.43
C PHE A 194 3.64 -23.23 -16.90
N VAL A 195 3.96 -23.80 -15.74
CA VAL A 195 3.13 -24.81 -15.07
C VAL A 195 2.65 -24.23 -13.74
N ALA A 196 1.34 -24.21 -13.53
CA ALA A 196 0.76 -23.75 -12.28
C ALA A 196 0.91 -24.83 -11.19
N ASP A 197 1.64 -24.48 -10.15
CA ASP A 197 1.81 -25.25 -8.92
C ASP A 197 1.50 -24.35 -7.73
N LEU A 198 0.38 -24.62 -7.07
CA LEU A 198 -0.12 -23.88 -5.91
C LEU A 198 0.61 -24.24 -4.61
N SER A 199 1.45 -25.28 -4.61
CA SER A 199 2.26 -25.65 -3.44
C SER A 199 3.52 -24.80 -3.27
N VAL A 200 3.88 -24.03 -4.30
CA VAL A 200 5.06 -23.16 -4.29
C VAL A 200 4.88 -22.04 -3.27
N HIS A 201 5.90 -21.87 -2.42
CA HIS A 201 5.93 -20.78 -1.45
C HIS A 201 6.44 -19.48 -2.08
N ALA A 202 6.05 -18.35 -1.49
CA ALA A 202 6.48 -17.03 -1.93
C ALA A 202 8.01 -16.89 -1.89
N SER A 203 8.56 -16.24 -2.91
CA SER A 203 10.00 -16.03 -3.05
C SER A 203 10.36 -14.54 -3.00
N PRO A 204 11.42 -14.15 -2.26
CA PRO A 204 12.03 -12.82 -2.38
C PRO A 204 12.68 -12.56 -3.76
N ALA A 205 12.85 -13.58 -4.61
CA ALA A 205 13.38 -13.45 -5.97
C ALA A 205 14.72 -12.69 -6.03
N GLY A 206 14.87 -11.73 -6.96
CA GLY A 206 16.07 -10.92 -7.10
C GLY A 206 16.39 -10.08 -5.86
N ALA A 207 15.43 -9.83 -4.98
CA ALA A 207 15.64 -9.08 -3.74
C ALA A 207 16.55 -9.81 -2.74
N LEU A 208 16.79 -11.12 -2.88
CA LEU A 208 17.80 -11.84 -2.09
C LEU A 208 19.22 -11.29 -2.29
N ARG A 209 19.49 -10.65 -3.43
CA ARG A 209 20.80 -10.01 -3.66
C ARG A 209 21.02 -8.84 -2.71
N PHE A 210 19.97 -8.08 -2.36
CA PHE A 210 20.03 -7.03 -1.36
C PHE A 210 20.31 -7.59 0.04
N ASP A 211 19.60 -8.63 0.47
CA ASP A 211 19.80 -9.27 1.77
C ASP A 211 21.25 -9.77 1.91
N LYS A 212 21.83 -10.34 0.84
CA LYS A 212 23.24 -10.76 0.80
C LYS A 212 24.21 -9.59 0.95
N LEU A 213 23.89 -8.41 0.41
CA LEU A 213 24.75 -7.22 0.51
C LEU A 213 24.70 -6.59 1.91
N VAL A 214 23.51 -6.55 2.52
CA VAL A 214 23.32 -5.93 3.85
C VAL A 214 23.62 -6.90 4.99
N GLY A 215 23.60 -8.21 4.72
CA GLY A 215 23.84 -9.26 5.72
C GLY A 215 22.64 -9.49 6.66
N LEU A 216 21.45 -9.01 6.30
CA LEU A 216 20.22 -9.12 7.09
C LEU A 216 19.10 -9.71 6.21
N PRO A 217 18.27 -10.64 6.73
CA PRO A 217 17.20 -11.30 5.97
C PRO A 217 15.93 -10.41 5.90
N ILE A 218 16.06 -9.18 5.42
CA ILE A 218 14.97 -8.19 5.40
C ILE A 218 13.94 -8.58 4.33
N MET A 219 14.38 -8.79 3.10
CA MET A 219 13.53 -9.15 1.97
C MET A 219 12.98 -10.56 2.13
N GLN A 220 13.83 -11.50 2.52
CA GLN A 220 13.43 -12.86 2.81
C GLN A 220 12.36 -12.92 3.90
N GLY A 221 12.54 -12.15 4.98
CA GLY A 221 11.61 -12.12 6.10
C GLY A 221 10.22 -11.55 5.75
N PHE A 222 10.14 -10.67 4.75
CA PHE A 222 8.89 -10.07 4.29
C PHE A 222 8.28 -10.84 3.11
N TYR A 223 8.98 -10.91 1.98
CA TYR A 223 8.47 -11.52 0.74
C TYR A 223 8.29 -13.02 0.86
N GLY A 224 9.15 -13.71 1.62
CA GLY A 224 8.98 -15.14 1.91
C GLY A 224 7.74 -15.48 2.74
N LYS A 225 7.07 -14.46 3.31
CA LYS A 225 5.83 -14.60 4.06
C LYS A 225 4.62 -14.01 3.33
N SER A 226 4.74 -13.66 2.05
CA SER A 226 3.60 -13.16 1.27
C SER A 226 2.45 -14.17 1.33
N ALA A 227 1.23 -13.64 1.46
CA ALA A 227 0.02 -14.46 1.49
C ALA A 227 -0.35 -15.02 0.10
N ASP A 228 0.14 -14.39 -0.98
CA ASP A 228 -0.21 -14.74 -2.34
C ASP A 228 1.02 -14.74 -3.25
N VAL A 229 1.19 -15.84 -3.98
CA VAL A 229 2.25 -16.04 -4.98
C VAL A 229 1.80 -15.54 -6.35
N PHE A 230 0.51 -15.67 -6.67
CA PHE A 230 -0.06 -15.35 -7.99
C PHE A 230 -0.78 -13.98 -7.99
N GLY A 231 -0.41 -13.10 -7.07
CA GLY A 231 -0.93 -11.74 -6.95
C GLY A 231 -0.05 -10.70 -7.67
N ALA A 232 0.39 -10.97 -8.90
CA ALA A 232 1.28 -10.05 -9.62
C ALA A 232 0.54 -8.82 -10.18
N ILE A 233 -0.70 -8.99 -10.66
CA ILE A 233 -1.48 -7.92 -11.33
C ILE A 233 -2.66 -7.50 -10.45
N PRO A 234 -2.79 -6.21 -10.07
CA PRO A 234 -1.88 -5.09 -10.33
C PRO A 234 -0.69 -5.01 -9.37
N SER A 235 0.39 -4.31 -9.77
CA SER A 235 1.52 -4.05 -8.87
C SER A 235 1.19 -2.97 -7.83
N LEU A 236 0.77 -3.38 -6.63
CA LEU A 236 0.50 -2.48 -5.50
C LEU A 236 1.77 -1.76 -4.99
N HIS A 237 2.96 -2.36 -5.18
CA HIS A 237 4.24 -1.72 -4.85
C HIS A 237 4.44 -0.38 -5.55
N VAL A 238 3.89 -0.24 -6.76
CA VAL A 238 4.00 0.97 -7.56
C VAL A 238 2.81 1.92 -7.34
N VAL A 239 1.65 1.38 -6.94
CA VAL A 239 0.48 2.18 -6.55
C VAL A 239 0.81 3.13 -5.40
N TYR A 240 1.53 2.67 -4.38
CA TYR A 240 1.78 3.47 -3.17
C TYR A 240 2.64 4.72 -3.45
N PRO A 241 3.83 4.63 -4.10
CA PRO A 241 4.62 5.81 -4.44
C PRO A 241 3.91 6.70 -5.46
N MET A 242 3.07 6.14 -6.35
CA MET A 242 2.26 6.94 -7.27
C MET A 242 1.25 7.80 -6.51
N LEU A 243 0.48 7.21 -5.59
CA LEU A 243 -0.46 7.94 -4.76
C LEU A 243 0.28 8.98 -3.90
N ALA A 244 1.42 8.62 -3.31
CA ALA A 244 2.24 9.53 -2.52
C ALA A 244 2.74 10.72 -3.37
N LEU A 245 3.22 10.45 -4.58
CA LEU A 245 3.63 11.47 -5.55
C LEU A 245 2.48 12.42 -5.88
N ILE A 246 1.29 11.91 -6.23
CA ILE A 246 0.15 12.74 -6.63
C ILE A 246 -0.34 13.61 -5.47
N TYR A 247 -0.52 13.02 -4.29
CA TYR A 247 -1.01 13.76 -3.11
C TYR A 247 0.03 14.71 -2.53
N GLY A 248 1.32 14.41 -2.68
CA GLY A 248 2.43 15.27 -2.27
C GLY A 248 2.93 16.24 -3.36
N PHE A 249 2.40 16.21 -4.57
CA PHE A 249 2.97 16.91 -5.74
C PHE A 249 3.13 18.43 -5.54
N ARG A 250 2.25 19.05 -4.76
CA ARG A 250 2.31 20.50 -4.47
C ARG A 250 3.46 20.91 -3.55
N LEU A 251 4.13 19.96 -2.91
CA LEU A 251 5.28 20.20 -2.05
C LEU A 251 6.56 20.18 -2.92
N PRO A 252 7.17 21.34 -3.27
CA PRO A 252 8.15 21.43 -4.36
C PRO A 252 9.40 20.58 -4.12
N ARG A 253 9.91 20.53 -2.88
CA ARG A 253 11.06 19.69 -2.51
C ARG A 253 10.71 18.20 -2.48
N PHE A 254 9.49 17.86 -2.07
CA PHE A 254 9.03 16.48 -2.03
C PHE A 254 8.76 15.94 -3.43
N ARG A 255 8.26 16.76 -4.35
CA ARG A 255 7.94 16.35 -5.73
C ARG A 255 9.12 15.69 -6.43
N ILE A 256 10.30 16.30 -6.40
CA ILE A 256 11.49 15.77 -7.09
C ILE A 256 11.86 14.41 -6.49
N VAL A 257 11.89 14.32 -5.16
CA VAL A 257 12.20 13.08 -4.45
C VAL A 257 11.15 12.00 -4.74
N ALA A 258 9.87 12.35 -4.72
CA ALA A 258 8.76 11.43 -4.97
C ALA A 258 8.74 10.93 -6.42
N VAL A 259 9.06 11.78 -7.41
CA VAL A 259 9.20 11.34 -8.81
C VAL A 259 10.37 10.38 -8.94
N ALA A 260 11.54 10.74 -8.40
CA ALA A 260 12.73 9.90 -8.47
C ALA A 260 12.48 8.55 -7.77
N TYR A 261 11.83 8.57 -6.61
CA TYR A 261 11.50 7.37 -5.86
C TYR A 261 10.45 6.50 -6.58
N PHE A 262 9.38 7.10 -7.12
CA PHE A 262 8.39 6.38 -7.93
C PHE A 262 9.02 5.67 -9.13
N VAL A 263 9.86 6.37 -9.90
CA VAL A 263 10.58 5.78 -11.04
C VAL A 263 11.51 4.67 -10.57
N LEU A 264 12.21 4.86 -9.45
CA LEU A 264 13.08 3.85 -8.88
C LEU A 264 12.30 2.60 -8.45
N VAL A 265 11.12 2.74 -7.83
CA VAL A 265 10.29 1.59 -7.43
C VAL A 265 9.75 0.85 -8.66
N CYS A 266 9.30 1.57 -9.69
CA CYS A 266 8.91 0.96 -10.98
C CYS A 266 10.06 0.14 -11.58
N PHE A 267 11.26 0.72 -11.63
CA PHE A 267 12.43 0.00 -12.12
C PHE A 267 12.78 -1.20 -11.22
N SER A 268 12.70 -1.03 -9.90
CA SER A 268 13.01 -2.06 -8.90
C SER A 268 12.07 -3.27 -9.01
N ALA A 269 10.78 -3.04 -9.26
CA ALA A 269 9.79 -4.10 -9.41
C ALA A 269 10.16 -5.10 -10.52
N VAL A 270 10.66 -4.58 -11.64
CA VAL A 270 11.09 -5.38 -12.80
C VAL A 270 12.52 -5.93 -12.59
N TYR A 271 13.44 -5.09 -12.09
CA TYR A 271 14.85 -5.48 -11.85
C TYR A 271 15.01 -6.58 -10.79
N LEU A 272 14.15 -6.58 -9.76
CA LEU A 272 14.14 -7.59 -8.71
C LEU A 272 13.27 -8.80 -9.06
N ASP A 273 12.76 -8.87 -10.29
CA ASP A 273 12.02 -10.00 -10.86
C ASP A 273 10.63 -10.24 -10.24
N HIS A 274 10.04 -9.20 -9.63
CA HIS A 274 8.73 -9.29 -8.96
C HIS A 274 7.54 -9.03 -9.88
N HIS A 275 7.73 -8.21 -10.93
CA HIS A 275 6.64 -7.79 -11.80
C HIS A 275 7.06 -7.65 -13.26
N TYR A 276 6.11 -7.93 -14.15
CA TYR A 276 6.14 -7.51 -15.55
C TYR A 276 5.70 -6.04 -15.67
N LEU A 277 6.04 -5.37 -16.76
CA LEU A 277 5.64 -3.98 -17.00
C LEU A 277 4.12 -3.82 -17.08
N ILE A 278 3.39 -4.80 -17.63
CA ILE A 278 1.92 -4.76 -17.61
C ILE A 278 1.35 -4.63 -16.21
N ASP A 279 1.93 -5.31 -15.22
CA ASP A 279 1.50 -5.26 -13.81
C ASP A 279 1.56 -3.82 -13.28
N LEU A 280 2.59 -3.08 -13.67
CA LEU A 280 2.79 -1.67 -13.29
C LEU A 280 1.74 -0.78 -13.93
N PHE A 281 1.47 -0.95 -15.23
CA PHE A 281 0.46 -0.16 -15.93
C PHE A 281 -0.94 -0.40 -15.39
N VAL A 282 -1.30 -1.65 -15.09
CA VAL A 282 -2.60 -1.97 -14.47
C VAL A 282 -2.68 -1.35 -13.07
N GLY A 283 -1.58 -1.34 -12.31
CA GLY A 283 -1.51 -0.62 -11.03
C GLY A 283 -1.73 0.89 -11.17
N TRP A 284 -1.16 1.53 -12.19
CA TRP A 284 -1.40 2.96 -12.44
C TRP A 284 -2.86 3.23 -12.78
N VAL A 285 -3.46 2.37 -13.61
CA VAL A 285 -4.88 2.48 -13.98
C VAL A 285 -5.76 2.32 -12.75
N ASP A 286 -5.48 1.33 -11.88
CA ASP A 286 -6.21 1.14 -10.62
C ASP A 286 -6.15 2.39 -9.73
N ALA A 287 -4.95 2.91 -9.46
CA ALA A 287 -4.76 4.11 -8.64
C ALA A 287 -5.54 5.30 -9.19
N LEU A 288 -5.45 5.56 -10.51
CA LEU A 288 -6.15 6.67 -11.16
C LEU A 288 -7.66 6.48 -11.16
N LEU A 289 -8.15 5.26 -11.37
CA LEU A 289 -9.57 4.94 -11.36
C LEU A 289 -10.16 5.19 -9.97
N VAL A 290 -9.53 4.68 -8.92
CA VAL A 290 -9.98 4.92 -7.54
C VAL A 290 -9.98 6.40 -7.21
N MET A 291 -8.93 7.12 -7.60
CA MET A 291 -8.89 8.58 -7.45
C MET A 291 -10.03 9.29 -8.18
N ALA A 292 -10.32 8.89 -9.42
CA ALA A 292 -11.40 9.44 -10.22
C ALA A 292 -12.77 9.18 -9.58
N VAL A 293 -13.03 7.95 -9.14
CA VAL A 293 -14.27 7.58 -8.42
C VAL A 293 -14.41 8.40 -7.15
N PHE A 294 -13.36 8.50 -6.35
CA PHE A 294 -13.39 9.35 -5.15
C PHE A 294 -13.68 10.80 -5.51
N ARG A 295 -13.09 11.34 -6.58
CA ARG A 295 -13.36 12.71 -7.05
C ARG A 295 -14.81 12.91 -7.48
N MET A 296 -15.40 11.93 -8.14
CA MET A 296 -16.81 11.97 -8.57
C MET A 296 -17.76 11.92 -7.37
N LEU A 297 -17.48 11.06 -6.38
CA LEU A 297 -18.36 10.86 -5.21
C LEU A 297 -18.23 11.95 -4.15
N PHE A 298 -17.04 12.50 -3.95
CA PHE A 298 -16.74 13.42 -2.83
C PHE A 298 -16.24 14.80 -3.28
N GLY A 299 -16.33 15.12 -4.57
CA GLY A 299 -15.88 16.39 -5.13
C GLY A 299 -14.35 16.55 -5.21
N PRO A 300 -13.81 17.68 -5.71
CA PRO A 300 -12.37 17.96 -5.68
C PRO A 300 -11.85 18.05 -4.23
N VAL A 301 -10.56 17.79 -4.01
CA VAL A 301 -10.00 18.09 -2.69
C VAL A 301 -9.84 19.60 -2.57
N GLU A 302 -10.68 20.23 -1.75
CA GLU A 302 -10.48 21.61 -1.31
C GLU A 302 -9.05 21.72 -0.75
N THR A 303 -8.24 22.53 -1.39
CA THR A 303 -6.88 22.82 -0.93
C THR A 303 -6.89 24.07 -0.06
N ALA A 304 -5.98 24.15 0.91
CA ALA A 304 -5.91 25.23 1.90
C ALA A 304 -5.93 26.67 1.34
N ALA A 305 -5.68 26.86 0.03
CA ALA A 305 -5.83 28.13 -0.67
C ALA A 305 -7.28 28.65 -0.72
N GLU A 306 -8.29 27.79 -0.60
CA GLU A 306 -9.71 28.18 -0.60
C GLU A 306 -10.25 28.51 0.80
N THR A 307 -9.45 28.28 1.85
CA THR A 307 -9.81 28.52 3.25
C THR A 307 -9.18 29.78 3.85
N SER A 308 -8.69 30.72 3.03
CA SER A 308 -8.42 32.07 3.53
C SER A 308 -9.77 32.69 3.94
N PRO A 309 -9.94 33.13 5.20
CA PRO A 309 -11.14 33.84 5.59
C PRO A 309 -11.29 35.04 4.65
N GLN A 310 -12.43 35.13 3.97
CA GLN A 310 -12.83 36.36 3.28
C GLN A 310 -12.67 37.51 4.29
N PRO A 311 -11.98 38.60 3.94
CA PRO A 311 -11.91 39.75 4.84
C PRO A 311 -13.34 40.16 5.17
N GLU A 312 -13.66 40.19 6.46
CA GLU A 312 -14.94 40.67 6.97
C GLU A 312 -15.18 42.07 6.35
N PRO A 313 -16.30 42.33 5.65
CA PRO A 313 -16.52 43.62 5.04
C PRO A 313 -16.48 44.68 6.15
N ASP A 314 -15.59 45.66 5.95
CA ASP A 314 -15.29 46.76 6.87
C ASP A 314 -16.54 47.22 7.62
N ARG A 315 -16.57 46.97 8.93
CA ARG A 315 -17.47 47.72 9.81
C ARG A 315 -16.94 49.15 9.82
N VAL A 316 -17.58 50.01 9.02
CA VAL A 316 -17.42 51.46 9.12
C VAL A 316 -17.80 51.87 10.54
N PRO A 317 -16.87 52.45 11.33
CA PRO A 317 -17.23 53.00 12.63
C PRO A 317 -18.12 54.23 12.41
N ALA A 318 -19.33 54.17 12.97
CA ALA A 318 -20.18 55.33 13.21
C ALA A 318 -19.94 55.84 14.63
#